data_AF-A0A4R0GL86-F1
#
_entry.id   AF-A0A4R0GL86-F1
#
_cell.length_a   1.000
_cell.length_b   1.000
_cell.length_c   1.000
_cell.angle_alpha   90.00
_cell.angle_beta   90.00
_cell.angle_gamma   90.00
#
_symmetry.space_group_name_H-M   'P 1'
#
loop_
_entity.id
_entity.type
_entity.pdbx_description
1 polymer ?
#
loop_
_entity_poly.entity_id
_entity_poly.type
_entity_poly.pdbx_seq_one_letter_code
_entity_poly.pdbx_strand_id
1 'polypeptide(L)'
;MPTPRSVLTHPVVWSIPVMALLAWISMPINDELYEFWVNYDPQGDAQQQESLHATRIFRYTSGVLGGQLLALLAGAALARRHSQATALAVAAPLGVLLAGVTVLVAYPLARAREAGHRVGPAYDDPVLVRVLLHELAGYPLLAAAGVGLGILLAGRRTSQRGALLILLGLIWYAAMQVGLAQDDEFGGPSWLLWAVPPIAAGTAVALAGLALDVWSDPPLLVGDGGSSAGIALLVGAGAYALGLNLLGVLVGRRRRRPTRTPPPESAADS
;
A
#
# COMPACT_ATOMS: atom_id res chain seq x y z
N MET A 1 -9.50 30.80 14.01
CA MET A 1 -10.06 29.46 14.31
C MET A 1 -10.40 28.77 12.98
N PRO A 2 -9.97 27.52 12.76
CA PRO A 2 -10.35 26.75 11.57
C PRO A 2 -11.87 26.53 11.54
N THR A 3 -12.49 26.67 10.37
CA THR A 3 -13.93 26.43 10.22
C THR A 3 -14.23 24.92 10.36
N PRO A 4 -15.40 24.49 10.86
CA PRO A 4 -15.72 23.08 11.04
C PRO A 4 -15.54 22.23 9.76
N ARG A 5 -15.84 22.81 8.59
CA ARG A 5 -15.59 22.17 7.28
C ARG A 5 -14.10 21.94 6.98
N SER A 6 -13.22 22.82 7.48
CA SER A 6 -11.77 22.68 7.27
C SER A 6 -11.14 21.56 8.11
N VAL A 7 -11.75 21.23 9.27
CA VAL A 7 -11.31 20.16 10.17
C VAL A 7 -11.74 18.79 9.64
N LEU A 8 -13.01 18.63 9.24
CA LEU A 8 -13.54 17.37 8.70
C LEU A 8 -12.86 16.92 7.40
N THR A 9 -12.28 17.86 6.66
CA THR A 9 -11.59 17.58 5.40
C THR A 9 -10.09 17.32 5.58
N HIS A 10 -9.59 17.33 6.82
CA HIS A 10 -8.18 17.11 7.11
C HIS A 10 -7.79 15.63 6.88
N PRO A 11 -6.71 15.32 6.14
CA PRO A 11 -6.26 13.96 5.84
C PRO A 11 -6.23 13.01 7.04
N VAL A 12 -5.69 13.48 8.15
CA VAL A 12 -5.61 12.71 9.41
C VAL A 12 -6.99 12.30 9.93
N VAL A 13 -8.00 13.17 9.80
CA VAL A 13 -9.33 12.97 10.40
C VAL A 13 -10.13 11.92 9.64
N TRP A 14 -10.08 11.92 8.31
CA TRP A 14 -10.85 10.97 7.50
C TRP A 14 -10.10 9.67 7.20
N SER A 15 -8.76 9.69 7.11
CA SER A 15 -8.01 8.48 6.73
C SER A 15 -8.03 7.40 7.81
N ILE A 16 -8.02 7.77 9.09
CA ILE A 16 -8.08 6.81 10.21
C ILE A 16 -9.38 5.97 10.20
N PRO A 17 -10.59 6.56 10.21
CA PRO A 17 -11.82 5.77 10.17
C PRO A 17 -11.97 4.99 8.85
N VAL A 18 -11.49 5.54 7.73
CA VAL A 18 -11.48 4.82 6.44
C VAL A 18 -10.54 3.61 6.49
N MET A 19 -9.37 3.72 7.12
CA MET A 19 -8.45 2.59 7.30
C MET A 19 -9.06 1.51 8.19
N ALA A 20 -9.69 1.90 9.30
CA ALA A 20 -10.37 0.96 10.18
C ALA A 20 -11.49 0.22 9.44
N LEU A 21 -12.30 0.94 8.65
CA LEU A 21 -13.35 0.36 7.83
C LEU A 21 -12.80 -0.58 6.75
N LEU A 22 -11.74 -0.17 6.06
CA LEU A 22 -11.05 -0.99 5.06
C LEU A 22 -10.55 -2.29 5.68
N ALA A 23 -9.78 -2.22 6.77
CA ALA A 23 -9.25 -3.41 7.45
C ALA A 23 -10.38 -4.34 7.93
N TRP A 24 -11.48 -3.77 8.45
CA TRP A 24 -12.62 -4.54 8.94
C TRP A 24 -13.37 -5.29 7.82
N ILE A 25 -13.59 -4.62 6.68
CA ILE A 25 -14.35 -5.19 5.55
C ILE A 25 -13.48 -6.07 4.65
N SER A 26 -12.17 -5.81 4.55
CA SER A 26 -11.29 -6.56 3.65
C SER A 26 -11.19 -8.03 4.00
N MET A 27 -11.20 -8.38 5.29
CA MET A 27 -11.07 -9.78 5.69
C MET A 27 -12.26 -10.66 5.29
N PRO A 28 -13.53 -10.32 5.60
CA PRO A 28 -14.66 -11.12 5.12
C PRO A 28 -14.73 -11.16 3.59
N ILE A 29 -14.39 -10.07 2.89
CA ILE A 29 -14.32 -10.07 1.43
C ILE A 29 -13.24 -11.05 0.94
N ASN A 30 -12.07 -11.06 1.57
CA ASN A 30 -10.98 -11.97 1.20
C ASN A 30 -11.34 -13.43 1.47
N ASP A 31 -11.98 -13.73 2.61
CA ASP A 31 -12.46 -15.09 2.92
C ASP A 31 -13.44 -15.57 1.82
N GLU A 32 -14.45 -14.78 1.49
CA GLU A 32 -15.47 -15.10 0.47
C GLU A 32 -14.88 -15.22 -0.95
N LEU A 33 -13.94 -14.33 -1.30
CA LEU A 33 -13.25 -14.40 -2.59
C LEU A 33 -12.41 -15.67 -2.71
N TYR A 34 -11.73 -16.07 -1.64
CA TYR A 34 -10.93 -17.28 -1.65
C TYR A 34 -11.82 -18.52 -1.77
N GLU A 35 -12.91 -18.57 -1.01
CA GLU A 35 -13.91 -19.65 -1.10
C GLU A 35 -14.50 -19.75 -2.51
N PHE A 36 -14.90 -18.62 -3.11
CA PHE A 36 -15.52 -18.59 -4.43
C PHE A 36 -14.56 -18.92 -5.58
N TRP A 37 -13.36 -18.32 -5.60
CA TRP A 37 -12.45 -18.41 -6.75
C TRP A 37 -11.52 -19.60 -6.70
N VAL A 38 -11.05 -19.97 -5.50
CA VAL A 38 -10.05 -21.01 -5.32
C VAL A 38 -10.72 -22.37 -5.13
N ASN A 39 -11.94 -22.42 -4.55
CA ASN A 39 -12.74 -23.64 -4.33
C ASN A 39 -11.88 -24.86 -3.96
N TYR A 40 -10.90 -24.63 -3.09
CA TYR A 40 -9.94 -25.65 -2.68
C TYR A 40 -10.57 -26.48 -1.57
N ASP A 41 -10.92 -27.71 -1.92
CA ASP A 41 -11.43 -28.72 -1.00
C ASP A 41 -10.26 -29.63 -0.56
N PRO A 42 -9.59 -29.36 0.57
CA PRO A 42 -8.43 -30.12 1.01
C PRO A 42 -8.81 -31.58 1.32
N GLN A 43 -8.21 -32.54 0.60
CA GLN A 43 -8.50 -33.98 0.67
C GLN A 43 -7.46 -34.78 1.48
N GLY A 44 -6.93 -34.18 2.56
CA GLY A 44 -6.00 -34.84 3.48
C GLY A 44 -5.35 -33.87 4.46
N ASP A 45 -4.69 -34.43 5.49
CA ASP A 45 -4.07 -33.64 6.57
C ASP A 45 -3.04 -32.62 6.05
N ALA A 46 -2.23 -33.02 5.06
CA ALA A 46 -1.22 -32.16 4.42
C ALA A 46 -1.86 -30.94 3.73
N GLN A 47 -2.87 -31.18 2.89
CA GLN A 47 -3.61 -30.12 2.18
C GLN A 47 -4.40 -29.23 3.14
N GLN A 48 -4.90 -29.79 4.25
CA GLN A 48 -5.56 -29.02 5.30
C GLN A 48 -4.56 -28.08 6.00
N GLN A 49 -3.33 -28.55 6.26
CA GLN A 49 -2.29 -27.73 6.86
C GLN A 49 -1.85 -26.58 5.94
N GLU A 50 -1.72 -26.85 4.64
CA GLU A 50 -1.44 -25.84 3.61
C GLU A 50 -2.54 -24.77 3.57
N SER A 51 -3.80 -25.19 3.50
CA SER A 51 -4.96 -24.31 3.49
C SER A 51 -5.01 -23.42 4.74
N LEU A 52 -4.73 -23.98 5.92
CA LEU A 52 -4.68 -23.23 7.17
C LEU A 52 -3.54 -22.20 7.18
N HIS A 53 -2.36 -22.56 6.66
CA HIS A 53 -1.22 -21.65 6.54
C HIS A 53 -1.52 -20.48 5.59
N ALA A 54 -1.97 -20.77 4.37
CA ALA A 54 -2.32 -19.75 3.39
C ALA A 54 -3.43 -18.82 3.90
N THR A 55 -4.51 -19.40 4.45
CA THR A 55 -5.64 -18.65 5.02
C THR A 55 -5.19 -17.72 6.14
N ARG A 56 -4.27 -18.19 7.00
CA ARG A 56 -3.67 -17.36 8.04
C ARG A 56 -2.95 -16.16 7.43
N ILE A 57 -2.07 -16.35 6.44
CA ILE A 57 -1.35 -15.25 5.79
C ILE A 57 -2.33 -14.22 5.23
N PHE A 58 -3.32 -14.65 4.44
CA PHE A 58 -4.29 -13.74 3.81
C PHE A 58 -5.15 -12.99 4.83
N ARG A 59 -5.56 -13.62 5.93
CA ARG A 59 -6.34 -12.95 6.97
C ARG A 59 -5.52 -11.86 7.66
N TYR A 60 -4.29 -12.15 8.06
CA TYR A 60 -3.47 -11.17 8.76
C TYR A 60 -2.99 -10.01 7.86
N THR A 61 -2.86 -10.22 6.55
CA THR A 61 -2.53 -9.17 5.57
C THR A 61 -3.77 -8.49 4.96
N SER A 62 -4.99 -8.86 5.40
CA SER A 62 -6.23 -8.29 4.88
C SER A 62 -6.30 -6.78 5.11
N GLY A 63 -6.58 -6.04 4.04
CA GLY A 63 -6.69 -4.58 4.05
C GLY A 63 -5.37 -3.83 3.97
N VAL A 64 -4.22 -4.51 4.04
CA VAL A 64 -2.89 -3.90 3.93
C VAL A 64 -2.71 -3.16 2.59
N LEU A 65 -2.96 -3.84 1.47
CA LEU A 65 -2.71 -3.31 0.13
C LEU A 65 -3.64 -2.12 -0.20
N GLY A 66 -4.87 -2.16 0.31
CA GLY A 66 -5.80 -1.03 0.27
C GLY A 66 -5.37 0.12 1.19
N GLY A 67 -4.84 -0.19 2.36
CA GLY A 67 -4.31 0.80 3.31
C GLY A 67 -3.05 1.51 2.81
N GLN A 68 -2.19 0.81 2.07
CA GLN A 68 -1.04 1.39 1.37
C GLN A 68 -1.48 2.42 0.30
N LEU A 69 -2.51 2.11 -0.50
CA LEU A 69 -3.11 3.09 -1.42
C LEU A 69 -3.70 4.27 -0.66
N LEU A 70 -4.42 4.01 0.43
CA LEU A 70 -4.98 5.05 1.29
C LEU A 70 -3.89 5.98 1.86
N ALA A 71 -2.77 5.43 2.31
CA ALA A 71 -1.63 6.19 2.81
C ALA A 71 -1.07 7.13 1.73
N LEU A 72 -0.92 6.62 0.50
CA LEU A 72 -0.52 7.41 -0.67
C LEU A 72 -1.52 8.54 -0.97
N LEU A 73 -2.82 8.27 -0.95
CA LEU A 73 -3.85 9.28 -1.16
C LEU A 73 -3.89 10.33 -0.03
N ALA A 74 -3.69 9.92 1.22
CA ALA A 74 -3.61 10.81 2.37
C ALA A 74 -2.40 11.76 2.27
N GLY A 75 -1.24 11.24 1.87
CA GLY A 75 -0.05 12.05 1.56
C GLY A 75 -0.30 13.07 0.46
N ALA A 76 -0.96 12.66 -0.64
CA ALA A 76 -1.32 13.56 -1.73
C ALA A 76 -2.30 14.66 -1.28
N ALA A 77 -3.21 14.35 -0.36
CA ALA A 77 -4.11 15.31 0.22
C ALA A 77 -3.41 16.30 1.18
N LEU A 78 -2.40 15.85 1.94
CA LEU A 78 -1.59 16.72 2.81
C LEU A 78 -0.81 17.78 2.01
N ALA A 79 -0.25 17.41 0.87
CA ALA A 79 0.48 18.31 -0.02
C ALA A 79 -0.36 19.50 -0.55
N ARG A 80 -1.70 19.38 -0.51
CA ARG A 80 -2.60 20.46 -0.92
C ARG A 80 -2.76 21.54 0.14
N ARG A 81 -2.45 21.21 1.40
CA ARG A 81 -2.70 22.07 2.57
C ARG A 81 -1.43 22.66 3.14
N HIS A 82 -0.31 21.99 2.93
CA HIS A 82 0.95 22.32 3.57
C HIS A 82 2.07 22.51 2.55
N SER A 83 3.13 23.19 2.97
CA SER A 83 4.40 23.17 2.24
C SER A 83 4.90 21.74 2.10
N GLN A 84 5.71 21.44 1.08
CA GLN A 84 6.23 20.09 0.87
C GLN A 84 6.96 19.53 2.11
N ALA A 85 7.80 20.34 2.76
CA ALA A 85 8.53 19.92 3.95
C ALA A 85 7.58 19.57 5.10
N THR A 86 6.59 20.43 5.36
CA THR A 86 5.57 20.19 6.39
C THR A 86 4.71 18.97 6.05
N ALA A 87 4.31 18.81 4.79
CA ALA A 87 3.52 17.68 4.33
C ALA A 87 4.27 16.35 4.53
N LEU A 88 5.56 16.30 4.21
CA LEU A 88 6.42 15.12 4.45
C LEU A 88 6.56 14.81 5.94
N ALA A 89 6.80 15.83 6.77
CA ALA A 89 6.93 15.67 8.21
C ALA A 89 5.67 15.09 8.86
N VAL A 90 4.48 15.36 8.30
CA VAL A 90 3.21 14.81 8.78
C VAL A 90 2.86 13.47 8.12
N ALA A 91 3.23 13.28 6.85
CA ALA A 91 2.85 12.10 6.08
C ALA A 91 3.47 10.81 6.62
N ALA A 92 4.75 10.81 7.01
CA ALA A 92 5.39 9.61 7.54
C ALA A 92 4.76 9.12 8.87
N PRO A 93 4.59 9.98 9.91
CA PRO A 93 3.85 9.60 11.12
C PRO A 93 2.41 9.16 10.84
N LEU A 94 1.72 9.81 9.90
CA LEU A 94 0.39 9.40 9.50
C LEU A 94 0.41 7.99 8.86
N GLY A 95 1.37 7.69 8.00
CA GLY A 95 1.54 6.36 7.42
C GLY A 95 1.76 5.29 8.51
N VAL A 96 2.61 5.56 9.49
CA VAL A 96 2.80 4.67 10.65
C VAL A 96 1.52 4.49 11.44
N LEU A 97 0.76 5.56 11.67
CA LEU A 97 -0.53 5.48 12.36
C LEU A 97 -1.53 4.62 11.58
N LEU A 98 -1.63 4.78 10.26
CA LEU A 98 -2.51 3.97 9.42
C LEU A 98 -2.09 2.49 9.42
N ALA A 99 -0.79 2.20 9.40
CA ALA A 99 -0.27 0.84 9.57
C ALA A 99 -0.68 0.25 10.93
N GLY A 100 -0.53 1.03 12.00
CA GLY A 100 -0.98 0.65 13.35
C GLY A 100 -2.48 0.37 13.42
N VAL A 101 -3.32 1.22 12.82
CA VAL A 101 -4.78 1.00 12.72
C VAL A 101 -5.09 -0.28 11.97
N THR A 102 -4.36 -0.57 10.89
CA THR A 102 -4.53 -1.82 10.13
C THR A 102 -4.30 -3.03 11.03
N VAL A 103 -3.20 -3.05 11.77
CA VAL A 103 -2.88 -4.14 12.71
C VAL A 103 -3.91 -4.23 13.85
N LEU A 104 -4.27 -3.10 14.45
CA LEU A 104 -5.21 -3.05 15.57
C LEU A 104 -6.61 -3.57 15.21
N VAL A 105 -6.99 -3.47 13.93
CA VAL A 105 -8.28 -3.98 13.44
C VAL A 105 -8.14 -5.41 12.90
N ALA A 106 -7.19 -5.66 12.00
CA ALA A 106 -7.05 -6.95 11.33
C ALA A 106 -6.58 -8.06 12.29
N TYR A 107 -5.65 -7.78 13.21
CA TYR A 107 -5.11 -8.79 14.13
C TYR A 107 -6.18 -9.47 15.01
N PRO A 108 -7.03 -8.72 15.76
CA PRO A 108 -8.06 -9.35 16.58
C PRO A 108 -9.13 -10.06 15.75
N LEU A 109 -9.48 -9.54 14.57
CA LEU A 109 -10.43 -10.19 13.65
C LEU A 109 -9.88 -11.53 13.16
N ALA A 110 -8.62 -11.56 12.73
CA ALA A 110 -7.96 -12.77 12.25
C ALA A 110 -7.88 -13.79 13.39
N ARG A 111 -7.45 -13.34 14.57
CA ARG A 111 -7.33 -14.20 15.75
C ARG A 111 -8.67 -14.81 16.19
N ALA A 112 -9.75 -14.03 16.13
CA ALA A 112 -11.08 -14.53 16.45
C ALA A 112 -11.54 -15.63 15.48
N ARG A 113 -11.13 -15.56 14.20
CA ARG A 113 -11.46 -16.58 13.18
C ARG A 113 -10.53 -17.80 13.20
N GLU A 114 -9.38 -17.69 13.84
CA GLU A 114 -8.52 -18.84 14.14
C GLU A 114 -9.02 -19.66 15.33
N ALA A 115 -9.88 -19.09 16.20
CA ALA A 115 -10.38 -19.74 17.40
C ALA A 115 -11.18 -21.01 17.03
N GLY A 116 -10.54 -22.17 17.19
CA GLY A 116 -11.10 -23.48 16.80
C GLY A 116 -10.09 -24.38 16.09
N HIS A 117 -9.04 -23.80 15.50
CA HIS A 117 -7.96 -24.55 14.85
C HIS A 117 -6.77 -24.69 15.81
N ARG A 118 -6.08 -25.84 15.81
CA ARG A 118 -4.86 -26.08 16.62
C ARG A 118 -3.64 -25.38 16.01
N VAL A 119 -3.73 -24.07 15.80
CA VAL A 119 -2.62 -23.27 15.25
C VAL A 119 -1.98 -22.48 16.38
N GLY A 120 -0.65 -22.54 16.46
CA GLY A 120 0.14 -21.75 17.41
C GLY A 120 -0.06 -20.24 17.22
N PRO A 121 0.42 -19.40 18.14
CA PRO A 121 0.34 -17.96 18.00
C PRO A 121 0.85 -17.42 16.66
N ALA A 122 0.23 -16.37 16.12
CA ALA A 122 0.62 -15.78 14.83
C ALA A 122 2.05 -15.21 14.84
N TYR A 123 2.55 -14.76 15.99
CA TYR A 123 3.91 -14.23 16.13
C TYR A 123 4.99 -15.33 16.08
N ASP A 124 4.62 -16.61 16.19
CA ASP A 124 5.55 -17.73 16.06
C ASP A 124 5.78 -18.13 14.59
N ASP A 125 5.00 -17.57 13.66
CA ASP A 125 5.19 -17.77 12.23
C ASP A 125 6.17 -16.72 11.65
N PRO A 126 7.43 -17.11 11.34
CA PRO A 126 8.43 -16.17 10.87
C PRO A 126 8.12 -15.61 9.48
N VAL A 127 7.39 -16.36 8.64
CA VAL A 127 7.01 -15.92 7.29
C VAL A 127 5.95 -14.85 7.39
N LEU A 128 4.92 -15.09 8.22
CA LEU A 128 3.86 -14.12 8.48
C LEU A 128 4.40 -12.82 9.06
N VAL A 129 5.22 -12.90 10.12
CA VAL A 129 5.78 -11.71 10.76
C VAL A 129 6.62 -10.92 9.77
N ARG A 130 7.46 -11.61 8.98
CA ARG A 130 8.31 -10.95 7.98
C ARG A 130 7.48 -10.23 6.91
N VAL A 131 6.49 -10.89 6.30
CA VAL A 131 5.68 -10.24 5.25
C VAL A 131 4.92 -9.04 5.82
N LEU A 132 4.32 -9.17 7.01
CA LEU A 132 3.66 -8.05 7.68
C LEU A 132 4.60 -6.87 7.93
N LEU A 133 5.84 -7.12 8.37
CA LEU A 133 6.79 -6.02 8.61
C LEU A 133 7.13 -5.26 7.31
N HIS A 134 7.36 -5.96 6.20
CA HIS A 134 7.60 -5.30 4.90
C HIS A 134 6.39 -4.49 4.45
N GLU A 135 5.22 -5.11 4.51
CA GLU A 135 3.96 -4.50 4.10
C GLU A 135 3.61 -3.23 4.92
N LEU A 136 3.78 -3.30 6.25
CA LEU A 136 3.53 -2.18 7.15
C LEU A 136 4.57 -1.06 6.99
N ALA A 137 5.83 -1.42 6.74
CA ALA A 137 6.88 -0.44 6.42
C ALA A 137 6.65 0.27 5.09
N GLY A 138 5.86 -0.30 4.17
CA GLY A 138 5.42 0.33 2.93
C GLY A 138 4.55 1.59 3.15
N TYR A 139 3.75 1.64 4.22
CA TYR A 139 2.81 2.75 4.50
C TYR A 139 3.48 4.13 4.58
N PRO A 140 4.49 4.37 5.45
CA PRO A 140 5.13 5.67 5.53
C PRO A 140 5.83 6.08 4.22
N LEU A 141 6.40 5.11 3.48
CA LEU A 141 7.04 5.36 2.19
C LEU A 141 6.02 5.82 1.15
N LEU A 142 4.89 5.11 1.06
CA LEU A 142 3.81 5.45 0.13
C LEU A 142 3.09 6.74 0.52
N ALA A 143 2.94 7.04 1.81
CA ALA A 143 2.45 8.34 2.26
C ALA A 143 3.40 9.47 1.81
N ALA A 144 4.71 9.29 1.92
CA ALA A 144 5.69 10.25 1.44
C ALA A 144 5.65 10.39 -0.10
N ALA A 145 5.51 9.30 -0.84
CA ALA A 145 5.29 9.30 -2.29
C ALA A 145 4.02 10.07 -2.68
N GLY A 146 2.95 9.88 -1.90
CA GLY A 146 1.72 10.63 -1.98
C GLY A 146 1.94 12.14 -1.95
N VAL A 147 2.80 12.65 -1.06
CA VAL A 147 3.11 14.08 -0.99
C VAL A 147 3.64 14.61 -2.33
N GLY A 148 4.61 13.91 -2.92
CA GLY A 148 5.15 14.25 -4.24
C GLY A 148 4.07 14.24 -5.33
N LEU A 149 3.24 13.20 -5.36
CA LEU A 149 2.11 13.08 -6.28
C LEU A 149 1.13 14.27 -6.14
N GLY A 150 0.80 14.65 -4.90
CA GLY A 150 -0.11 15.77 -4.62
C GLY A 150 0.40 17.10 -5.19
N ILE A 151 1.72 17.36 -5.12
CA ILE A 151 2.35 18.55 -5.69
C ILE A 151 2.26 18.56 -7.22
N LEU A 152 2.52 17.41 -7.86
CA LEU A 152 2.41 17.25 -9.31
C LEU A 152 0.98 17.51 -9.78
N LEU A 153 -0.01 17.03 -9.02
CA LEU A 153 -1.43 17.22 -9.29
C LEU A 153 -1.93 18.64 -8.97
N ALA A 154 -1.25 19.43 -8.14
CA ALA A 154 -1.76 20.71 -7.62
C ALA A 154 -2.15 21.74 -8.71
N GLY A 155 -1.51 21.71 -9.89
CA GLY A 155 -1.77 22.63 -11.00
C GLY A 155 -2.84 22.14 -12.00
N ARG A 156 -3.44 20.98 -11.77
CA ARG A 156 -4.43 20.38 -12.68
C ARG A 156 -5.86 20.80 -12.29
N ARG A 157 -6.77 20.83 -13.27
CA ARG A 157 -8.20 21.09 -13.02
C ARG A 157 -8.78 19.99 -12.12
N THR A 158 -9.81 20.32 -11.32
CA THR A 158 -10.44 19.36 -10.37
C THR A 158 -10.94 18.09 -11.06
N SER A 159 -11.58 18.20 -12.23
CA SER A 159 -12.03 17.05 -13.02
C SER A 159 -10.88 16.16 -13.47
N GLN A 160 -9.81 16.74 -14.01
CA GLN A 160 -8.62 16.01 -14.44
C GLN A 160 -7.93 15.30 -13.26
N ARG A 161 -7.85 15.96 -12.09
CA ARG A 161 -7.30 15.34 -10.88
C ARG A 161 -8.12 14.14 -10.44
N GLY A 162 -9.45 14.28 -10.41
CA GLY A 162 -10.35 13.18 -10.08
C GLY A 162 -10.15 11.98 -11.00
N ALA A 163 -10.14 12.22 -12.32
CA ALA A 163 -9.92 11.18 -13.32
C ALA A 163 -8.56 10.47 -13.13
N LEU A 164 -7.48 11.22 -12.89
CA LEU A 164 -6.15 10.65 -12.65
C LEU A 164 -6.08 9.83 -11.36
N LEU A 165 -6.77 10.25 -10.30
CA LEU A 165 -6.82 9.50 -9.03
C LEU A 165 -7.66 8.22 -9.16
N ILE A 166 -8.76 8.26 -9.92
CA ILE A 166 -9.55 7.06 -10.23
C ILE A 166 -8.71 6.08 -11.05
N LEU A 167 -8.05 6.56 -12.11
CA LEU A 167 -7.17 5.73 -12.94
C LEU A 167 -6.04 5.13 -12.11
N LEU A 168 -5.43 5.90 -11.21
CA LEU A 168 -4.44 5.39 -10.26
C LEU A 168 -5.01 4.27 -9.39
N GLY A 169 -6.21 4.44 -8.84
CA GLY A 169 -6.86 3.40 -8.04
C GLY A 169 -7.13 2.11 -8.83
N LEU A 170 -7.58 2.23 -10.09
CA LEU A 170 -7.80 1.09 -10.98
C LEU A 170 -6.49 0.38 -11.33
N ILE A 171 -5.44 1.13 -11.67
CA ILE A 171 -4.11 0.58 -11.96
C ILE A 171 -3.52 -0.08 -10.71
N TRP A 172 -3.69 0.54 -9.54
CA TRP A 172 -3.25 -0.02 -8.26
C TRP A 172 -3.92 -1.36 -7.99
N TYR A 173 -5.25 -1.42 -8.14
CA TYR A 173 -6.01 -2.64 -7.96
C TYR A 173 -5.57 -3.73 -8.96
N ALA A 174 -5.45 -3.41 -10.24
CA ALA A 174 -4.99 -4.36 -11.25
C ALA A 174 -3.57 -4.89 -10.95
N ALA A 175 -2.65 -4.00 -10.56
CA ALA A 175 -1.28 -4.37 -10.19
C ALA A 175 -1.23 -5.25 -8.94
N MET A 176 -2.05 -4.96 -7.94
CA MET A 176 -2.22 -5.78 -6.75
C MET A 176 -2.73 -7.19 -7.11
N GLN A 177 -3.76 -7.28 -7.95
CA GLN A 177 -4.29 -8.56 -8.41
C GLN A 177 -3.25 -9.37 -9.20
N VAL A 178 -2.45 -8.72 -10.04
CA VAL A 178 -1.32 -9.37 -10.73
C VAL A 178 -0.33 -9.93 -9.71
N GLY A 179 0.01 -9.16 -8.67
CA GLY A 179 0.90 -9.63 -7.61
C GLY A 179 0.32 -10.78 -6.78
N LEU A 180 -0.99 -10.77 -6.51
CA LEU A 180 -1.67 -11.82 -5.74
C LEU A 180 -1.93 -13.10 -6.54
N ALA A 181 -2.04 -13.02 -7.85
CA ALA A 181 -2.25 -14.15 -8.75
C ALA A 181 -0.93 -14.89 -9.09
N GLN A 182 0.06 -14.83 -8.20
CA GLN A 182 1.33 -15.54 -8.37
C GLN A 182 1.24 -16.91 -7.71
N ASP A 183 1.82 -17.89 -8.40
CA ASP A 183 2.03 -19.24 -7.87
C ASP A 183 3.38 -19.29 -7.12
N ASP A 184 4.02 -20.45 -7.03
CA ASP A 184 5.28 -20.70 -6.29
C ASP A 184 6.46 -19.82 -6.75
N GLU A 185 6.37 -19.21 -7.94
CA GLU A 185 7.35 -18.27 -8.49
C GLU A 185 6.67 -17.09 -9.20
N PHE A 186 7.37 -15.94 -9.27
CA PHE A 186 6.89 -14.80 -10.04
C PHE A 186 7.07 -15.06 -11.55
N GLY A 187 5.97 -15.39 -12.24
CA GLY A 187 5.98 -15.73 -13.67
C GLY A 187 6.16 -14.54 -14.62
N GLY A 188 6.18 -13.31 -14.10
CA GLY A 188 6.36 -12.09 -14.89
C GLY A 188 7.83 -11.64 -15.00
N PRO A 189 8.11 -10.60 -15.79
CA PRO A 189 9.43 -9.97 -15.80
C PRO A 189 9.81 -9.43 -14.42
N SER A 190 10.85 -9.98 -13.79
CA SER A 190 11.24 -9.70 -12.39
C SER A 190 11.48 -8.21 -12.08
N TRP A 191 11.85 -7.41 -13.07
CA TRP A 191 11.99 -5.95 -12.91
C TRP A 191 10.68 -5.26 -12.51
N LEU A 192 9.51 -5.85 -12.82
CA LEU A 192 8.20 -5.33 -12.42
C LEU A 192 8.04 -5.27 -10.91
N LEU A 193 8.62 -6.20 -10.15
CA LEU A 193 8.60 -6.18 -8.69
C LEU A 193 9.27 -4.90 -8.16
N TRP A 194 10.38 -4.49 -8.78
CA TRP A 194 11.11 -3.30 -8.39
C TRP A 194 10.46 -2.00 -8.88
N ALA A 195 9.78 -2.06 -10.03
CA ALA A 195 9.20 -0.90 -10.68
C ALA A 195 7.77 -0.57 -10.21
N VAL A 196 7.00 -1.58 -9.78
CA VAL A 196 5.57 -1.44 -9.48
C VAL A 196 5.33 -1.95 -8.06
N PRO A 197 5.45 -1.09 -7.03
CA PRO A 197 5.31 -1.49 -5.63
C PRO A 197 4.05 -2.31 -5.31
N PRO A 198 2.86 -2.01 -5.89
CA PRO A 198 1.66 -2.85 -5.66
C PRO A 198 1.80 -4.30 -6.15
N ILE A 199 2.54 -4.54 -7.24
CA ILE A 199 2.82 -5.91 -7.71
C ILE A 199 3.70 -6.60 -6.67
N ALA A 200 4.80 -5.97 -6.27
CA ALA A 200 5.69 -6.54 -5.25
C ALA A 200 4.99 -6.83 -3.92
N ALA A 201 4.12 -5.94 -3.47
CA ALA A 201 3.34 -6.14 -2.25
C ALA A 201 2.39 -7.35 -2.38
N GLY A 202 1.62 -7.43 -3.47
CA GLY A 202 0.77 -8.59 -3.76
C GLY A 202 1.56 -9.89 -3.83
N THR A 203 2.72 -9.87 -4.52
CA THR A 203 3.60 -11.04 -4.68
C THR A 203 4.21 -11.48 -3.36
N ALA A 204 4.60 -10.54 -2.49
CA ALA A 204 5.10 -10.88 -1.16
C ALA A 204 4.04 -11.63 -0.33
N VAL A 205 2.79 -11.20 -0.40
CA VAL A 205 1.66 -11.87 0.27
C VAL A 205 1.37 -13.24 -0.34
N ALA A 206 1.30 -13.34 -1.66
CA ALA A 206 1.03 -14.61 -2.35
C ALA A 206 2.10 -15.67 -2.04
N LEU A 207 3.38 -15.32 -2.24
CA LEU A 207 4.50 -16.23 -1.98
C LEU A 207 4.64 -16.59 -0.50
N ALA A 208 4.24 -15.71 0.42
CA ALA A 208 4.17 -16.05 1.84
C ALA A 208 3.08 -17.11 2.14
N GLY A 209 1.93 -17.01 1.45
CA GLY A 209 0.84 -17.98 1.54
C GLY A 209 1.20 -19.36 0.98
N LEU A 210 2.03 -19.39 -0.07
CA LEU A 210 2.51 -20.61 -0.75
C LEU A 210 3.84 -21.14 -0.19
N ALA A 211 4.36 -20.56 0.89
CA ALA A 211 5.70 -20.86 1.39
C ALA A 211 5.84 -22.23 2.07
N LEU A 212 4.79 -23.05 2.14
CA LEU A 212 4.78 -24.30 2.90
C LEU A 212 4.67 -25.51 1.95
N ASP A 213 5.72 -26.33 1.89
CA ASP A 213 5.66 -27.64 1.26
C ASP A 213 5.15 -28.68 2.26
N VAL A 214 3.90 -29.06 2.06
CA VAL A 214 3.19 -30.02 2.91
C VAL A 214 3.43 -31.48 2.51
N TRP A 215 4.15 -31.74 1.41
CA TRP A 215 4.49 -33.09 0.97
C TRP A 215 5.80 -33.61 1.57
N SER A 216 6.58 -32.71 2.19
CA SER A 216 7.73 -33.05 3.03
C SER A 216 7.28 -33.50 4.43
N ASP A 217 7.96 -34.50 5.02
CA ASP A 217 7.74 -34.94 6.42
C ASP A 217 9.03 -34.73 7.25
N PRO A 218 9.08 -33.74 8.16
CA PRO A 218 8.01 -32.79 8.50
C PRO A 218 7.80 -31.73 7.38
N PRO A 219 6.64 -31.03 7.34
CA PRO A 219 6.41 -29.93 6.41
C PRO A 219 7.51 -28.88 6.51
N LEU A 220 8.01 -28.41 5.36
CA LEU A 220 9.14 -27.50 5.29
C LEU A 220 8.75 -26.19 4.61
N LEU A 221 9.42 -25.11 5.00
CA LEU A 221 9.31 -23.85 4.27
C LEU A 221 10.08 -23.96 2.95
N VAL A 222 9.45 -23.59 1.85
CA VAL A 222 10.02 -23.60 0.50
C VAL A 222 9.97 -22.19 -0.10
N GLY A 223 10.93 -21.91 -0.98
CA GLY A 223 11.12 -20.58 -1.56
C GLY A 223 11.63 -19.57 -0.53
N ASP A 224 11.55 -18.28 -0.88
CA ASP A 224 11.95 -17.19 0.01
C ASP A 224 10.79 -16.64 0.87
N GLY A 225 9.60 -17.24 0.75
CA GLY A 225 8.37 -16.84 1.43
C GLY A 225 8.08 -15.34 1.29
N GLY A 226 8.22 -14.81 0.07
CA GLY A 226 7.93 -13.43 -0.28
C GLY A 226 8.99 -12.42 0.15
N SER A 227 10.16 -12.86 0.64
CA SER A 227 11.19 -11.96 1.15
C SER A 227 11.75 -11.01 0.09
N SER A 228 12.08 -11.51 -1.11
CA SER A 228 12.60 -10.68 -2.21
C SER A 228 11.57 -9.68 -2.70
N ALA A 229 10.31 -10.10 -2.82
CA ALA A 229 9.19 -9.23 -3.19
C ALA A 229 8.95 -8.16 -2.12
N GLY A 230 9.03 -8.50 -0.83
CA GLY A 230 8.95 -7.53 0.27
C GLY A 230 10.06 -6.48 0.23
N ILE A 231 11.30 -6.89 -0.09
CA ILE A 231 12.42 -5.95 -0.30
C ILE A 231 12.16 -5.06 -1.52
N ALA A 232 11.69 -5.65 -2.63
CA ALA A 232 11.37 -4.91 -3.85
C ALA A 232 10.26 -3.87 -3.62
N LEU A 233 9.24 -4.19 -2.80
CA LEU A 233 8.23 -3.24 -2.33
C LEU A 233 8.89 -2.05 -1.64
N LEU A 234 9.75 -2.28 -0.64
CA LEU A 234 10.36 -1.19 0.13
C LEU A 234 11.28 -0.32 -0.73
N VAL A 235 12.12 -0.95 -1.57
CA VAL A 235 13.02 -0.23 -2.48
C VAL A 235 12.22 0.55 -3.52
N GLY A 236 11.21 -0.06 -4.12
CA GLY A 236 10.34 0.59 -5.11
C GLY A 236 9.54 1.74 -4.50
N ALA A 237 8.92 1.54 -3.33
CA ALA A 237 8.19 2.59 -2.62
C ALA A 237 9.11 3.74 -2.18
N GLY A 238 10.32 3.43 -1.73
CA GLY A 238 11.35 4.43 -1.41
C GLY A 238 11.79 5.23 -2.65
N ALA A 239 12.02 4.55 -3.77
CA ALA A 239 12.35 5.19 -5.05
C ALA A 239 11.21 6.09 -5.55
N TYR A 240 9.95 5.64 -5.43
CA TYR A 240 8.76 6.45 -5.73
C TYR A 240 8.68 7.68 -4.83
N ALA A 241 8.89 7.51 -3.53
CA ALA A 241 8.89 8.60 -2.57
C ALA A 241 9.93 9.66 -2.93
N LEU A 242 11.17 9.24 -3.20
CA LEU A 242 12.23 10.15 -3.61
C LEU A 242 11.94 10.82 -4.96
N GLY A 243 11.64 10.03 -5.99
CA GLY A 243 11.45 10.50 -7.36
C GLY A 243 10.29 11.47 -7.50
N LEU A 244 9.12 11.15 -6.94
CA LEU A 244 7.95 12.03 -7.00
C LEU A 244 8.18 13.34 -6.23
N ASN A 245 8.88 13.29 -5.09
CA ASN A 245 9.18 14.51 -4.34
C ASN A 245 10.20 15.40 -5.07
N LEU A 246 11.23 14.82 -5.69
CA LEU A 246 12.19 15.57 -6.52
C LEU A 246 11.50 16.22 -7.72
N LEU A 247 10.65 15.47 -8.43
CA LEU A 247 9.84 16.01 -9.52
C LEU A 247 8.91 17.13 -9.03
N GLY A 248 8.30 16.95 -7.85
CA GLY A 248 7.49 17.98 -7.19
C GLY A 248 8.27 19.28 -6.95
N VAL A 249 9.50 19.19 -6.44
CA VAL A 249 10.39 20.35 -6.25
C VAL A 249 10.70 21.03 -7.59
N LEU A 250 11.04 20.26 -8.63
CA LEU A 250 11.36 20.80 -9.95
C LEU A 250 10.17 21.55 -10.56
N VAL A 251 8.97 20.98 -10.48
CA VAL A 251 7.73 21.62 -10.93
C VAL A 251 7.42 22.87 -10.11
N GLY A 252 7.60 22.80 -8.78
CA GLY A 252 7.41 23.93 -7.88
C GLY A 252 8.33 25.11 -8.21
N ARG A 253 9.61 24.84 -8.51
CA ARG A 253 10.58 25.87 -8.95
C ARG A 253 10.17 26.51 -10.27
N ARG A 254 9.71 25.72 -11.25
CA ARG A 254 9.25 26.25 -12.55
C ARG A 254 8.05 27.17 -12.40
N ARG A 255 7.08 26.85 -11.53
CA ARG A 255 5.90 27.70 -11.29
C ARG A 255 6.21 29.02 -10.60
N ARG A 256 7.27 29.07 -9.78
CA ARG A 256 7.69 30.28 -9.05
C ARG A 256 8.57 31.22 -9.86
N ARG A 257 9.06 30.81 -11.05
CA ARG A 257 9.88 31.66 -11.90
C ARG A 257 8.96 32.74 -12.48
N PRO A 258 9.10 34.03 -12.11
CA PRO A 258 8.27 35.08 -12.66
C PRO A 258 8.52 35.10 -14.17
N THR A 259 7.45 35.12 -14.96
CA THR A 259 7.53 35.56 -16.35
C THR A 259 8.15 36.95 -16.29
N ARG A 260 9.40 37.04 -16.73
CA ARG A 260 10.14 38.30 -16.81
C ARG A 260 9.33 39.17 -17.77
N THR A 261 8.52 40.07 -17.24
CA THR A 261 7.88 41.10 -18.05
C THR A 261 9.01 41.80 -18.78
N PRO A 262 9.00 41.87 -20.12
CA PRO A 262 10.01 42.63 -20.82
C PRO A 262 10.00 44.06 -20.26
N PRO A 263 11.18 44.71 -20.13
CA PRO A 263 11.22 46.08 -19.69
C PRO A 263 10.28 46.91 -20.58
N PRO A 264 9.57 47.91 -20.02
CA PRO A 264 8.74 48.79 -20.83
C PRO A 264 9.63 49.32 -21.96
N GLU A 265 9.17 49.12 -23.21
CA GLU A 265 9.73 49.80 -24.37
C GLU A 265 9.82 51.26 -24.00
N SER A 266 11.06 51.74 -23.86
CA SER A 266 11.32 53.15 -23.71
C SER A 266 10.61 53.85 -24.86
N ALA A 267 9.69 54.74 -24.51
CA ALA A 267 9.22 55.79 -25.39
C ALA A 267 10.44 56.61 -25.84
N ALA A 268 11.07 56.15 -26.90
CA ALA A 268 11.92 56.88 -27.83
C ALA A 268 11.07 56.93 -29.10
N ASP A 269 10.69 58.04 -29.70
CA ASP A 269 11.11 59.43 -29.66
C ASP A 269 9.85 60.24 -30.04
N SER A 270 9.54 61.32 -29.32
CA SER A 270 9.44 62.70 -29.86
C SER A 270 9.27 62.83 -31.37
#